data_AF-A0A5K1EC18-F1
#
_entry.id   AF-A0A5K1EC18-F1
#
_cell.length_a   1.000
_cell.length_b   1.000
_cell.length_c   1.000
_cell.angle_alpha   90.00
_cell.angle_beta   90.00
_cell.angle_gamma   90.00
#
_symmetry.space_group_name_H-M   'P 1'
#
loop_
_entity.id
_entity.type
_entity.pdbx_description
1 polymer ?
#
loop_
_entity_poly.entity_id
_entity_poly.type
_entity_poly.pdbx_seq_one_letter_code
_entity_poly.pdbx_strand_id
1 'polypeptide(L)' 'PNCYTKVITVEGQKKIFIYAKRLIHAGEELTYNYKFPLEEKKIPCNCGSR' A
#
# COMPACT_ATOMS: atom_id res chain seq x y z
N PRO A 1 -4.00 2.53 6.42
CA PRO A 1 -4.02 2.29 4.96
C PRO A 1 -5.32 1.59 4.51
N ASN A 2 -5.98 2.12 3.49
CA ASN A 2 -7.22 1.56 2.94
C ASN A 2 -6.99 0.49 1.86
N CYS A 3 -5.75 0.30 1.41
CA CYS A 3 -5.36 -0.72 0.45
C CYS A 3 -4.32 -1.71 0.99
N TYR A 4 -4.22 -2.88 0.35
CA TYR A 4 -3.11 -3.84 0.51
C TYR A 4 -2.57 -4.28 -0.84
N THR A 5 -1.32 -4.76 -0.86
CA THR A 5 -0.66 -5.22 -2.07
C THR A 5 -0.50 -6.74 -2.10
N LYS A 6 -0.62 -7.32 -3.29
CA LYS A 6 -0.32 -8.74 -3.54
C LYS A 6 0.43 -8.89 -4.85
N VAL A 7 1.48 -9.70 -4.85
CA VAL A 7 2.18 -10.08 -6.08
C VAL A 7 1.48 -11.29 -6.67
N ILE A 8 1.02 -11.19 -7.92
CA ILE A 8 0.30 -12.25 -8.63
C ILE A 8 0.96 -12.44 -10.00
N THR A 9 1.10 -13.69 -10.43
CA THR A 9 1.59 -14.00 -11.78
C THR A 9 0.41 -13.99 -12.75
N VAL A 10 0.49 -13.15 -13.79
CA VAL A 10 -0.48 -13.08 -14.88
C VAL A 10 0.31 -13.24 -16.18
N GLU A 11 -0.07 -14.23 -17.00
CA GLU A 11 0.61 -14.54 -18.28
C GLU A 11 2.13 -14.76 -18.11
N GLY A 12 2.51 -15.47 -17.03
CA GLY A 12 3.92 -15.75 -16.71
C GLY A 12 4.68 -14.56 -16.10
N GLN A 13 4.08 -13.37 -16.00
CA GLN A 13 4.72 -12.18 -15.45
C GLN A 13 4.19 -11.85 -14.05
N LYS A 14 5.09 -11.58 -13.10
CA LYS A 14 4.73 -11.10 -11.77
C LYS A 14 4.27 -9.64 -11.86
N LYS A 15 3.07 -9.35 -11.37
CA LYS A 15 2.50 -8.00 -11.29
C LYS A 15 2.09 -7.70 -9.85
N ILE A 16 2.15 -6.43 -9.46
CA ILE A 16 1.71 -5.95 -8.15
C ILE A 16 0.29 -5.43 -8.28
N PHE A 17 -0.63 -6.07 -7.55
CA PHE A 17 -2.02 -5.64 -7.46
C PHE A 17 -2.24 -4.87 -6.16
N ILE A 18 -2.97 -3.77 -6.25
CA ILE A 18 -3.42 -2.98 -5.10
C ILE A 18 -4.91 -3.25 -4.92
N TYR A 19 -5.28 -3.88 -3.81
CA TYR A 19 -6.66 -4.23 -3.48
C TYR A 19 -7.19 -3.36 -2.36
N ALA A 20 -8.46 -2.97 -2.46
CA ALA A 20 -9.15 -2.25 -1.39
C ALA A 20 -9.43 -3.18 -0.19
N LYS A 21 -9.19 -2.71 1.03
CA LYS A 21 -9.51 -3.43 2.28
C LYS A 21 -10.96 -3.20 2.73
N ARG A 22 -11.56 -2.11 2.27
CA ARG A 22 -12.92 -1.67 2.56
C ARG A 22 -13.46 -0.94 1.34
N LEU A 23 -14.74 -0.58 1.36
CA LEU A 23 -15.29 0.36 0.38
C LEU A 23 -14.53 1.69 0.45
N ILE A 24 -14.16 2.24 -0.71
CA ILE A 24 -13.46 3.53 -0.86
C ILE A 24 -14.38 4.43 -1.68
N HIS A 25 -14.69 5.60 -1.13
CA HIS A 25 -15.55 6.60 -1.75
C HIS A 25 -14.73 7.53 -2.67
N ALA A 26 -15.42 8.17 -3.61
CA ALA A 26 -14.80 9.15 -4.50
C ALA A 26 -14.16 10.29 -3.70
N GLY A 27 -12.93 10.65 -4.06
CA GLY A 27 -12.15 11.69 -3.37
C GLY A 27 -11.30 11.21 -2.21
N GLU A 28 -11.42 9.95 -1.77
CA GLU A 28 -10.50 9.38 -0.77
C GLU A 28 -9.12 9.07 -1.38
N GLU A 29 -8.04 9.42 -0.66
CA GLU A 29 -6.68 9.06 -1.04
C GLU A 29 -6.42 7.55 -0.86
N LEU A 30 -5.84 6.90 -1.85
CA LEU A 30 -5.44 5.49 -1.77
C LEU A 30 -4.10 5.35 -1.06
N THR A 31 -4.08 4.61 0.04
CA THR A 31 -2.88 4.41 0.87
C THR A 31 -2.63 2.92 1.10
N TYR A 32 -1.38 2.47 0.90
CA TYR A 32 -0.93 1.11 1.18
C TYR A 32 0.34 1.10 2.03
N ASN A 33 0.63 -0.03 2.67
CA ASN A 33 1.85 -0.17 3.47
C ASN A 33 3.05 -0.43 2.57
N TYR A 34 4.04 0.47 2.59
CA TYR A 34 5.29 0.37 1.82
C TYR A 34 6.20 -0.76 2.31
N LYS A 35 6.04 -1.21 3.56
CA LYS A 35 6.85 -2.28 4.18
C LYS A 35 8.36 -2.02 4.07
N PHE A 36 8.78 -0.77 4.30
CA PHE A 36 10.21 -0.47 4.40
C PHE A 36 10.85 -1.31 5.51
N PRO A 37 12.09 -1.79 5.29
CA PRO A 37 12.85 -2.46 6.33
C PRO A 37 13.10 -1.51 7.51
N LEU A 38 13.55 -2.07 8.64
CA LEU A 38 14.03 -1.25 9.75
C LEU A 38 15.32 -0.57 9.32
N GLU A 39 15.28 0.76 9.23
CA GLU A 39 16.42 1.59 8.86
C GLU A 39 16.84 2.47 10.05
N GLU A 40 18.14 2.73 10.19
CA GLU A 40 18.68 3.63 11.24
C GLU A 40 18.17 5.06 11.05
N LYS A 41 18.13 5.52 9.79
CA LYS A 41 17.61 6.84 9.43
C LYS A 41 16.17 6.72 8.94
N LYS A 42 15.22 6.97 9.84
CA LYS A 42 13.79 6.90 9.52
C LYS A 42 13.35 8.06 8.63
N ILE A 43 12.54 7.74 7.62
CA ILE A 43 11.80 8.75 6.85
C ILE A 43 10.55 9.14 7.67
N PRO A 44 10.32 10.44 7.95
CA PRO A 44 9.15 10.88 8.70
C PRO A 44 7.86 10.58 7.91
N CYS A 45 6.89 9.96 8.58
CA CYS A 45 5.59 9.67 8.01
C CYS A 45 4.59 10.77 8.39
N ASN A 46 4.03 11.44 7.39
CA ASN A 46 3.08 12.55 7.60
C ASN A 46 1.61 12.12 7.39
N CYS A 47 1.32 10.83 7.42
CA CYS A 47 -0.03 10.34 7.13
C CYS A 47 -1.07 10.64 8.21
N GLY A 48 -0.66 11.12 9.39
CA GLY A 48 -1.55 11.49 10.50
C GLY A 48 -2.33 10.32 11.13
N SER A 49 -2.10 9.08 10.70
CA SER A 49 -2.71 7.89 11.30
C SER A 49 -2.14 7.65 12.70
N ARG A 50 -3.01 7.34 13.66
CA ARG A 50 -2.63 6.73 14.93
C ARG A 50 -2.19 5.29 14.73
#